data_AF-A0A6G9YC55-F1
#
_entry.id   AF-A0A6G9YC55-F1
#
_cell.length_a   1.000
_cell.length_b   1.000
_cell.length_c   1.000
_cell.angle_alpha   90.00
_cell.angle_beta   90.00
_cell.angle_gamma   90.00
#
_symmetry.space_group_name_H-M   'P 1'
#
loop_
_entity.id
_entity.type
_entity.pdbx_description
1 polymer ?
#
loop_
_entity_poly.entity_id
_entity_poly.type
_entity_poly.pdbx_seq_one_letter_code
_entity_poly.pdbx_strand_id
1 'polypeptide(L)'
;MSYVYRHTEYSLWTVGYYTPNGEWEPESDHSSKDAAAQRVMALNGGNVAIDLAELIKERDDLRDERDELISQVEGVMWDYGALQAQHARCHEPEPQGKGA
;
A
#
# COMPACT_ATOMS: atom_id res chain seq x y z
N MET A 1 11.84 -5.37 20.92
CA MET A 1 12.24 -4.65 22.14
C MET A 1 11.45 -3.36 22.17
N SER A 2 10.87 -3.00 23.32
CA SER A 2 10.08 -1.78 23.48
C SER A 2 10.89 -0.76 24.25
N TYR A 3 11.05 0.43 23.68
CA TYR A 3 11.71 1.56 24.33
C TYR A 3 10.70 2.32 25.19
N VAL A 4 11.17 2.83 26.32
CA VAL A 4 10.41 3.73 27.20
C VAL A 4 11.30 4.88 27.66
N TYR A 5 10.72 5.90 28.27
CA TYR A 5 11.45 7.04 28.83
C TYR A 5 11.15 7.19 30.32
N ARG A 6 12.14 7.66 31.08
CA ARG A 6 12.03 7.89 32.52
C ARG A 6 12.67 9.22 32.91
N HIS A 7 12.15 9.87 33.94
CA HIS A 7 12.75 11.07 34.52
C HIS A 7 13.87 10.63 35.46
N THR A 8 15.12 10.93 35.12
CA THR A 8 16.32 10.44 35.82
C THR A 8 16.92 11.49 36.76
N GLU A 9 16.96 12.75 36.32
CA GLU A 9 17.53 13.87 37.08
C GLU A 9 16.63 15.11 36.95
N TYR A 10 16.93 16.17 37.72
CA TYR A 10 16.20 17.44 37.64
C TYR A 10 16.28 18.00 36.22
N SER A 11 15.15 17.97 35.49
CA SER A 11 15.03 18.39 34.09
C SER A 11 15.68 17.46 33.06
N LEU A 12 15.94 16.19 33.40
CA LEU A 12 16.51 15.20 32.47
C LEU A 12 15.57 13.99 32.29
N TRP A 13 15.30 13.65 31.04
CA TRP A 13 14.51 12.51 30.62
C TRP A 13 15.37 11.55 29.80
N THR A 14 15.57 10.34 30.31
CA THR A 14 16.39 9.31 29.64
C THR A 14 15.48 8.28 28.96
N VAL A 15 15.73 8.04 27.67
CA VAL A 15 15.15 6.96 26.88
C VAL A 15 16.02 5.71 27.04
N GLY A 16 15.40 4.54 27.07
CA GLY A 16 16.10 3.26 27.14
C GLY A 16 15.16 2.09 26.95
N TYR A 17 15.66 0.88 27.19
CA TYR A 17 14.88 -0.35 27.07
C TYR A 17 15.29 -1.35 28.15
N TYR A 18 14.43 -2.34 28.39
CA TYR A 18 14.75 -3.48 29.24
C TYR A 18 15.33 -4.61 28.41
N THR A 19 16.47 -5.14 28.83
CA THR A 19 17.04 -6.38 28.28
C THR A 19 16.13 -7.57 28.60
N PRO A 20 16.27 -8.72 27.92
CA PRO A 20 15.53 -9.94 28.28
C PRO A 20 15.74 -10.39 29.73
N ASN A 21 16.84 -9.98 30.36
CA ASN A 21 17.17 -10.27 31.76
C ASN A 21 16.53 -9.28 32.75
N GLY A 22 15.80 -8.27 32.24
CA GLY A 22 15.14 -7.24 33.07
C GLY A 22 16.04 -6.06 33.47
N GLU A 23 17.26 -5.99 32.95
CA GLU A 23 18.17 -4.87 33.21
C GLU A 23 17.80 -3.66 32.34
N TRP A 24 17.88 -2.46 32.90
CA TRP A 24 17.60 -1.22 32.18
C TRP A 24 18.86 -0.69 31.50
N GLU A 25 18.82 -0.53 30.18
CA GLU A 25 19.90 0.04 29.38
C GLU A 25 19.51 1.43 28.87
N PRO A 26 20.24 2.50 29.24
CA PRO A 26 20.01 3.84 28.72
C PRO A 26 20.47 3.97 27.26
N GLU A 27 19.73 4.72 26.46
CA GLU A 27 20.02 4.97 25.04
C GLU A 27 20.30 6.44 24.77
N SER A 28 19.49 7.38 25.29
CA SER A 28 19.67 8.81 25.07
C SER A 28 19.02 9.69 26.15
N ASP A 29 19.54 10.89 26.34
CA ASP A 29 19.04 11.89 27.30
C ASP A 29 18.42 13.10 26.61
N HIS A 30 17.36 13.64 27.22
CA HIS A 30 16.54 14.71 26.68
C HIS A 30 16.18 15.74 27.75
N SER A 31 16.17 17.02 27.41
CA SER A 31 15.84 18.11 28.33
C SER A 31 14.35 18.27 28.61
N SER A 32 13.49 17.54 27.89
CA SER A 32 12.04 17.61 28.03
C SER A 32 11.38 16.26 27.83
N LYS A 33 10.22 16.09 28.46
CA LYS A 33 9.39 14.90 28.34
C LYS A 33 8.96 14.67 26.88
N ASP A 34 8.60 15.73 26.18
CA ASP A 34 8.09 15.65 24.81
C ASP A 34 9.16 15.16 23.83
N ALA A 35 10.41 15.64 23.98
CA ALA A 35 11.54 15.15 23.18
C ALA A 35 11.82 13.66 23.42
N ALA A 36 11.81 13.21 24.68
CA ALA A 36 11.97 11.80 25.01
C ALA A 36 10.80 10.95 24.48
N ALA A 37 9.56 11.46 24.53
CA ALA A 37 8.38 10.79 24.00
C ALA A 37 8.45 10.64 22.47
N GLN A 38 8.89 11.68 21.74
CA GLN A 38 9.10 11.59 20.30
C GLN A 38 10.17 10.56 19.94
N ARG A 39 11.28 10.51 20.69
CA ARG A 39 12.35 9.51 20.48
C ARG A 39 11.84 8.08 20.72
N VAL A 40 11.09 7.86 21.80
CA VAL A 40 10.46 6.56 22.09
C VAL A 40 9.46 6.16 21.02
N MET A 41 8.62 7.10 20.56
CA MET A 41 7.67 6.87 19.49
C MET A 41 8.40 6.45 18.20
N ALA A 42 9.48 7.13 17.82
CA ALA A 42 10.28 6.77 16.64
C ALA A 42 10.95 5.39 16.78
N LEU A 43 11.60 5.11 17.92
CA LEU A 43 12.28 3.84 18.17
C LEU A 43 11.32 2.64 18.24
N ASN A 44 10.07 2.89 18.66
CA ASN A 44 9.01 1.89 18.66
C ASN A 44 8.25 1.81 17.32
N GLY A 45 8.72 2.50 16.27
CA GLY A 45 8.16 2.41 14.91
C GLY A 45 6.95 3.30 14.64
N GLY A 46 6.70 4.32 15.45
CA GLY A 46 5.55 5.22 15.31
C GLY A 46 5.45 5.97 13.98
N ASN A 47 6.57 6.22 13.29
CA ASN A 47 6.53 6.78 11.92
C ASN A 47 6.05 5.75 10.88
N VAL A 48 6.32 4.46 11.07
CA VAL A 48 5.93 3.40 10.11
C VAL A 48 4.42 3.20 10.10
N ALA A 49 3.74 3.42 11.23
CA ALA A 49 2.29 3.25 11.32
C ALA A 49 1.50 4.32 10.55
N ILE A 50 2.03 5.55 10.45
CA ILE A 50 1.40 6.65 9.70
C ILE A 50 1.58 6.40 8.20
N ASP A 51 2.77 5.98 7.77
CA ASP A 51 3.04 5.67 6.36
C ASP A 51 2.25 4.45 5.87
N LEU A 52 2.06 3.42 6.70
CA LEU A 52 1.39 2.19 6.29
C LEU A 52 -0.10 2.41 5.97
N ALA A 53 -0.81 3.26 6.74
CA ALA A 53 -2.23 3.52 6.51
C ALA A 53 -2.47 4.25 5.19
N GLU A 54 -1.63 5.25 4.87
CA GLU A 54 -1.69 5.96 3.59
C GLU A 54 -1.36 5.04 2.42
N LEU A 55 -0.31 4.22 2.55
CA LEU A 55 0.09 3.25 1.52
C LEU A 55 -0.97 2.17 1.28
N ILE A 56 -1.68 1.72 2.32
CA ILE A 56 -2.78 0.77 2.16
C ILE A 56 -3.92 1.40 1.35
N LYS A 57 -4.29 2.65 1.67
CA LYS A 57 -5.34 3.36 0.96
C LYS A 57 -4.97 3.56 -0.51
N GLU A 58 -3.77 4.04 -0.79
CA GLU A 58 -3.28 4.23 -2.16
C GLU A 58 -3.30 2.91 -2.95
N ARG A 59 -2.87 1.81 -2.33
CA ARG A 59 -2.88 0.49 -2.96
C ARG A 59 -4.30 0.01 -3.28
N ASP A 60 -5.27 0.29 -2.42
CA ASP A 60 -6.67 -0.11 -2.65
C ASP A 60 -7.30 0.76 -3.76
N ASP A 61 -7.06 2.08 -3.75
CA ASP A 61 -7.51 3.00 -4.80
C ASP A 61 -6.95 2.59 -6.19
N LEU A 62 -5.64 2.27 -6.27
CA LEU A 62 -5.01 1.78 -7.50
C LEU A 62 -5.55 0.43 -7.98
N ARG A 63 -5.99 -0.42 -7.04
CA ARG A 63 -6.57 -1.71 -7.37
C ARG A 63 -7.92 -1.56 -8.03
N ASP A 64 -8.74 -0.64 -7.53
CA ASP A 64 -10.05 -0.34 -8.08
C ASP A 64 -9.93 0.27 -9.49
N GLU A 65 -8.99 1.19 -9.70
CA GLU A 65 -8.70 1.75 -11.03
C GLU A 65 -8.24 0.67 -12.02
N ARG A 66 -7.37 -0.25 -11.59
CA ARG A 66 -6.94 -1.38 -12.42
C ARG A 66 -8.13 -2.25 -12.84
N ASP A 67 -9.02 -2.56 -11.91
CA ASP A 67 -10.16 -3.45 -12.17
C ASP A 67 -11.15 -2.78 -13.14
N GLU A 68 -11.32 -1.45 -13.06
CA GLU A 68 -12.07 -0.67 -14.03
C GLU A 68 -11.44 -0.70 -15.42
N LEU A 69 -10.12 -0.47 -15.52
CA LEU A 69 -9.39 -0.51 -16.79
C LEU A 69 -9.47 -1.89 -17.45
N ILE A 70 -9.38 -2.97 -16.66
CA ILE A 70 -9.56 -4.34 -17.17
C ILE A 70 -10.95 -4.50 -17.79
N SER A 71 -11.99 -4.04 -17.09
CA SER A 71 -13.36 -4.10 -17.62
C SER A 71 -13.51 -3.35 -18.94
N GLN A 72 -12.88 -2.18 -19.08
CA GLN A 72 -12.88 -1.41 -20.34
C GLN A 72 -12.16 -2.17 -21.46
N VAL A 73 -11.00 -2.76 -21.19
CA VAL A 73 -10.25 -3.55 -22.18
C VAL A 73 -11.06 -4.76 -22.66
N GLU A 74 -11.70 -5.48 -21.73
CA GLU A 74 -12.56 -6.61 -22.07
C GLU A 74 -13.74 -6.19 -22.96
N GLY A 75 -14.37 -5.04 -22.66
CA GLY A 75 -15.43 -4.47 -23.50
C GLY A 75 -14.96 -4.16 -24.91
N VAL A 76 -13.81 -3.48 -25.04
CA VAL A 76 -13.24 -3.17 -26.37
C VAL A 76 -12.88 -4.43 -27.15
N MET A 77 -12.33 -5.45 -26.48
CA MET A 77 -12.02 -6.73 -27.10
C MET A 77 -13.27 -7.43 -27.63
N TRP A 78 -14.36 -7.38 -26.88
CA TRP A 78 -15.65 -7.92 -27.31
C TRP A 78 -16.15 -7.22 -28.59
N ASP A 79 -16.17 -5.89 -28.60
CA ASP A 79 -16.64 -5.10 -29.74
C ASP A 79 -15.76 -5.31 -30.98
N TYR A 80 -14.44 -5.39 -30.79
CA TYR A 80 -13.51 -5.71 -31.86
C TYR A 80 -13.78 -7.09 -32.47
N GLY A 81 -14.01 -8.11 -31.62
CA GLY A 81 -14.37 -9.45 -32.08
C GLY A 81 -15.69 -9.47 -32.87
N ALA A 82 -16.69 -8.73 -32.41
CA ALA A 82 -17.97 -8.59 -33.11
C ALA A 82 -17.81 -7.93 -34.48
N LEU A 83 -17.02 -6.85 -34.55
CA LEU A 83 -16.73 -6.13 -35.78
C LEU A 83 -15.94 -7.00 -36.77
N GLN A 84 -14.96 -7.77 -36.29
CA GLN A 84 -14.19 -8.70 -37.11
C GLN A 84 -15.08 -9.81 -37.70
N ALA A 85 -16.03 -10.33 -36.92
CA ALA A 85 -17.00 -11.32 -37.40
C ALA A 85 -18.00 -10.74 -38.41
N GLN A 86 -18.37 -9.45 -38.28
CA GLN A 86 -19.19 -8.76 -39.28
C GLN A 86 -18.41 -8.55 -40.58
N HIS A 87 -17.16 -8.09 -40.49
CA HIS A 87 -16.28 -7.91 -41.65
C HIS A 87 -16.08 -9.23 -42.41
N ALA A 88 -15.87 -10.35 -41.71
CA ALA A 88 -15.74 -11.67 -42.32
C ALA A 88 -16.98 -12.08 -43.13
N ARG A 89 -18.19 -11.78 -42.63
CA ARG A 89 -19.46 -12.08 -43.31
C ARG A 89 -19.70 -11.22 -44.55
N CYS A 90 -19.16 -10.01 -44.61
CA CYS A 90 -19.25 -9.16 -45.81
C CYS A 90 -18.37 -9.66 -46.97
N HIS A 91 -17.35 -10.48 -46.69
CA HIS A 91 -16.43 -11.03 -47.68
C HIS A 91 -16.75 -12.48 -48.10
N GLU A 92 -17.89 -13.05 -47.70
CA GLU A 92 -18.35 -14.35 -48.20
C GLU A 92 -18.80 -14.23 -49.68
N PRO A 93 -18.24 -15.03 -50.62
CA PRO A 93 -18.74 -15.04 -52.00
C PRO A 93 -20.14 -15.64 -52.05
N GLU A 94 -21.03 -15.06 -52.89
CA GLU A 94 -22.39 -15.55 -53.08
C GLU A 94 -22.41 -17.06 -53.40
N PRO A 95 -23.33 -17.84 -52.79
CA PRO A 95 -23.48 -19.24 -53.13
C PRO A 95 -23.89 -19.33 -54.60
N GLN A 96 -22.99 -19.86 -55.44
CA GLN A 96 -23.29 -20.14 -56.84
C GLN A 96 -24.50 -21.08 -56.89
N GLY A 97 -25.65 -20.51 -57.27
CA GLY A 97 -26.87 -21.25 -57.46
C GLY A 97 -26.61 -22.40 -58.44
N LYS A 98 -26.85 -23.63 -57.98
CA LYS A 98 -26.92 -24.80 -58.85
C LYS A 98 -28.09 -24.59 -59.81
N GLY A 99 -27.78 -24.09 -61.00
CA GLY A 99 -28.70 -24.08 -62.13
C GLY A 99 -28.92 -25.52 -62.62
N ALA A 100 -30.21 -25.88 -62.62
CA ALA A 100 -30.91 -26.92 -63.40
C ALA A 100 -30.14 -28.18 -63.84
#